data_AF-A0A0D6TPI7-F1
#
_entry.id   AF-A0A0D6TPI7-F1
#
_cell.length_a   1.000
_cell.length_b   1.000
_cell.length_c   1.000
_cell.angle_alpha   90.00
_cell.angle_beta   90.00
_cell.angle_gamma   90.00
#
_symmetry.space_group_name_H-M   'P 1'
#
loop_
_entity.id
_entity.type
_entity.pdbx_description
1 polymer ?
#
loop_
_entity_poly.entity_id
_entity_poly.type
_entity_poly.pdbx_seq_one_letter_code
_entity_poly.pdbx_strand_id
1 'polypeptide(L)'
;MTREEQVKFCMLCKNRKMDFQQGLLCRLTDKQADFEESCASFIPDETHNIVKPSYVPVENEESFNWKTALSVILIIFAVIRLIYRLSK
;
A
#
# COMPACT_ATOMS: atom_id res chain seq x y z
N MET A 1 -5.18 2.57 -21.09
CA MET A 1 -4.56 1.87 -19.94
C MET A 1 -3.05 2.08 -20.00
N THR A 2 -2.39 2.28 -18.86
CA THR A 2 -0.92 2.36 -18.77
C THR A 2 -0.28 0.97 -18.82
N ARG A 3 1.03 0.89 -19.08
CA ARG A 3 1.76 -0.39 -19.10
C ARG A 3 1.63 -1.16 -17.78
N GLU A 4 1.68 -0.45 -16.65
CA GLU A 4 1.55 -1.06 -15.32
C GLU A 4 0.16 -1.65 -15.09
N GLU A 5 -0.88 -0.91 -15.49
CA GLU A 5 -2.25 -1.37 -15.41
C GLU A 5 -2.47 -2.60 -16.30
N GLN A 6 -1.90 -2.62 -17.51
CA GLN A 6 -1.93 -3.79 -18.39
C GLN A 6 -1.26 -5.01 -17.74
N VAL A 7 -0.11 -4.83 -17.06
CA VAL A 7 0.52 -5.92 -16.28
C VAL A 7 -0.41 -6.39 -15.17
N LYS A 8 -0.98 -5.47 -14.38
CA LYS A 8 -1.93 -5.80 -13.30
C LYS A 8 -3.12 -6.60 -13.81
N PHE A 9 -3.66 -6.20 -14.95
CA PHE A 9 -4.75 -6.91 -15.60
C PHE A 9 -4.33 -8.31 -16.05
N CYS A 10 -3.20 -8.44 -16.75
CA CYS A 10 -2.69 -9.73 -17.23
C CYS A 10 -2.27 -10.68 -16.11
N MET A 11 -1.81 -10.16 -14.96
CA MET A 11 -1.47 -10.96 -13.80
C MET A 11 -2.69 -11.78 -13.30
N LEU A 12 -3.90 -11.22 -13.40
CA LEU A 12 -5.14 -11.90 -13.00
C LEU A 12 -5.68 -12.88 -14.06
N CYS A 13 -5.01 -13.03 -15.20
CA CYS A 13 -5.47 -13.85 -16.31
C CYS A 13 -4.85 -15.27 -16.28
N LYS A 14 -5.64 -16.31 -16.58
CA LYS A 14 -5.16 -17.71 -16.76
C LYS A 14 -4.23 -17.88 -17.95
N ASN A 15 -4.28 -16.94 -18.90
CA ASN A 15 -3.46 -16.95 -20.10
C ASN A 15 -2.11 -16.26 -19.90
N ARG A 16 -1.69 -15.98 -18.66
CA ARG A 16 -0.38 -15.37 -18.39
C ARG A 16 0.76 -16.37 -18.56
N LYS A 17 1.91 -15.89 -19.04
CA LYS A 17 3.17 -16.64 -19.21
C LYS A 17 4.32 -15.77 -18.74
N MET A 18 5.17 -16.29 -17.85
CA MET A 18 6.38 -15.61 -17.42
C MET A 18 7.54 -15.99 -18.35
N ASP A 19 8.22 -14.97 -18.87
CA ASP A 19 9.46 -15.08 -19.63
C ASP A 19 10.57 -14.31 -18.90
N PHE A 20 11.73 -14.92 -18.70
CA PHE A 20 12.80 -14.31 -17.91
C PHE A 20 13.52 -13.14 -18.61
N GLN A 21 13.38 -13.02 -19.93
CA GLN A 21 13.99 -11.93 -20.69
C GLN A 21 12.98 -10.80 -20.97
N GLN A 22 11.71 -11.16 -21.20
CA GLN A 22 10.67 -10.24 -21.67
C GLN A 22 9.60 -9.93 -20.62
N GLY A 23 9.61 -10.63 -19.48
CA GLY A 23 8.65 -10.45 -18.40
C GLY A 23 7.31 -11.17 -18.65
N LEU A 24 6.20 -10.49 -18.32
CA LEU A 24 4.85 -11.06 -18.42
C LEU A 24 4.33 -10.99 -19.86
N LEU A 25 4.08 -12.15 -20.46
CA LEU A 25 3.52 -12.34 -21.79
C LEU A 25 2.15 -13.03 -21.73
N CYS A 26 1.38 -12.92 -22.81
CA CYS A 26 0.17 -13.71 -23.02
C CYS A 26 0.53 -15.04 -23.71
N ARG A 27 0.13 -16.17 -23.15
CA ARG A 27 0.35 -17.51 -23.72
C ARG A 27 -0.34 -17.72 -25.08
N LEU A 28 -1.36 -16.92 -25.40
CA LEU A 28 -2.07 -17.04 -26.68
C LEU A 28 -1.33 -16.35 -27.83
N THR A 29 -0.61 -15.26 -27.54
CA THR A 29 0.04 -14.42 -28.56
C THR A 29 1.56 -14.43 -28.46
N ASP A 30 2.12 -14.95 -27.37
CA ASP A 30 3.53 -14.85 -26.97
C ASP A 30 4.06 -13.40 -26.96
N LYS A 31 3.17 -12.43 -26.74
CA LYS A 31 3.49 -11.00 -26.70
C LYS A 31 3.08 -10.36 -25.38
N GLN A 32 3.66 -9.20 -25.11
CA GLN A 32 3.21 -8.32 -24.03
C GLN A 32 1.81 -7.78 -24.35
N ALA A 33 1.09 -7.35 -23.31
CA ALA A 33 -0.20 -6.71 -23.44
C ALA A 33 -0.13 -5.42 -24.28
N ASP A 34 -1.01 -5.31 -25.27
CA ASP A 34 -1.10 -4.19 -26.22
C ASP A 34 -2.52 -3.58 -26.29
N PHE A 35 -3.43 -4.00 -25.41
CA PHE A 35 -4.81 -3.50 -25.39
C PHE A 35 -4.94 -2.14 -24.67
N GLU A 36 -5.84 -1.29 -25.17
CA GLU A 36 -6.05 0.06 -24.63
C GLU A 36 -6.98 0.09 -23.41
N GLU A 37 -8.03 -0.73 -23.40
CA GLU A 37 -9.04 -0.75 -22.33
C GLU A 37 -9.22 -2.15 -21.72
N SER A 38 -9.33 -3.19 -22.55
CA SER A 38 -9.57 -4.56 -22.09
C SER A 38 -9.06 -5.61 -23.08
N CYS A 39 -8.87 -6.84 -22.60
CA CYS A 39 -8.49 -7.98 -23.43
C CYS A 39 -9.70 -8.88 -23.71
N ALA A 40 -10.04 -9.08 -24.98
CA ALA A 40 -11.15 -9.95 -25.40
C ALA A 40 -10.96 -11.44 -25.02
N SER A 41 -9.70 -11.85 -24.82
CA SER A 41 -9.34 -13.23 -24.42
C SER A 41 -9.01 -13.36 -22.93
N PHE A 42 -9.44 -12.39 -22.11
CA PHE A 42 -9.25 -12.43 -20.67
C PHE A 42 -10.05 -13.59 -20.07
N ILE A 43 -9.36 -14.44 -19.32
CA ILE A 43 -9.99 -15.50 -18.53
C ILE A 43 -9.49 -15.34 -17.10
N PRO A 44 -10.37 -15.05 -16.13
CA PRO A 44 -9.95 -14.80 -14.76
C PRO A 44 -9.32 -16.06 -14.14
N ASP A 45 -8.20 -15.88 -13.43
CA ASP A 45 -7.52 -16.92 -12.66
C ASP A 45 -7.94 -16.88 -11.19
N GLU A 46 -9.02 -17.60 -10.87
CA GLU A 46 -9.58 -17.72 -9.52
C GLU A 46 -8.63 -18.38 -8.51
N THR A 47 -7.59 -19.08 -8.98
CA THR A 47 -6.65 -19.82 -8.11
C THR A 47 -5.53 -18.94 -7.58
N HIS A 48 -5.26 -17.82 -8.26
CA HIS A 48 -4.22 -16.87 -7.88
C HIS A 48 -4.86 -15.56 -7.44
N ASN A 49 -5.40 -15.57 -6.22
CA ASN A 49 -5.54 -14.34 -5.43
C ASN A 49 -4.12 -13.84 -5.18
N ILE A 50 -3.61 -13.00 -6.09
CA ILE A 50 -2.24 -12.49 -6.02
C ILE A 50 -2.09 -11.77 -4.70
N VAL A 51 -1.16 -12.29 -3.90
CA VAL A 51 -0.58 -11.68 -2.71
C VAL A 51 -0.53 -10.17 -2.93
N LYS A 52 -1.29 -9.42 -2.11
CA LYS A 52 -1.18 -7.96 -2.04
C LYS A 52 0.31 -7.63 -2.13
N PRO A 53 0.78 -6.82 -3.10
CA PRO A 53 2.13 -6.29 -2.99
C PRO A 53 2.18 -5.68 -1.60
N SER A 54 3.04 -6.20 -0.73
CA SER A 54 3.29 -5.62 0.58
C SER A 54 4.05 -4.32 0.33
N TYR A 55 3.36 -3.34 -0.23
CA TYR A 55 3.67 -1.95 0.04
C TYR A 55 3.34 -1.81 1.52
N VAL A 56 4.33 -2.07 2.37
CA VAL A 56 4.33 -1.56 3.72
C VAL A 56 4.54 -0.07 3.50
N PRO A 57 3.51 0.80 3.63
CA PRO A 57 3.83 2.19 3.84
C PRO A 57 4.69 2.16 5.09
N VAL A 58 5.91 2.69 5.02
CA VAL A 58 6.66 3.04 6.22
C VAL A 58 5.87 4.18 6.85
N GLU A 59 4.79 3.81 7.54
CA GLU A 59 4.14 4.67 8.49
C GLU A 59 5.19 4.82 9.59
N ASN A 60 5.81 5.99 9.66
CA ASN A 60 6.38 6.42 10.91
C ASN A 60 5.20 6.43 11.88
N GLU A 61 5.00 5.33 12.59
CA GLU A 61 4.26 5.30 13.83
C GLU A 61 5.07 6.15 14.81
N GLU A 62 4.93 7.47 14.69
CA GLU A 62 5.13 8.34 15.84
C GLU A 62 4.04 7.93 16.82
N SER A 63 4.40 6.97 17.66
CA SER A 63 3.68 6.64 18.86
C SER A 63 3.66 7.89 19.73
N PHE A 64 2.68 8.75 19.49
CA PHE A 64 2.30 9.74 20.48
C PHE A 64 1.76 8.95 21.66
N ASN A 65 2.66 8.71 22.61
CA ASN A 65 2.39 7.94 23.79
C ASN A 65 1.36 8.74 24.61
N TRP A 66 0.09 8.36 24.59
CA TRP A 66 -0.95 9.03 25.40
C TRP A 66 -0.58 9.13 26.89
N LYS A 67 0.28 8.21 27.36
CA LYS A 67 0.93 8.27 28.67
C LYS A 67 1.87 9.49 28.81
N THR A 68 2.67 9.83 27.79
CA THR A 68 3.51 11.04 27.79
C THR A 68 2.66 12.31 27.70
N ALA A 69 1.56 12.29 26.94
CA ALA A 69 0.63 13.40 26.87
C ALA A 69 0.01 13.74 28.24
N LEU A 70 -0.49 12.72 28.96
CA LEU A 70 -1.04 12.89 30.31
C LEU A 70 0.02 13.38 31.30
N SER A 71 1.25 12.88 31.20
CA SER A 71 2.36 13.32 32.05
C SER A 71 2.68 14.80 31.86
N VAL A 72 2.77 15.27 30.61
CA VAL A 72 3.05 16.69 30.31
C VAL A 72 1.92 17.59 30.81
N ILE A 73 0.66 17.19 30.62
CA ILE A 73 -0.51 17.95 31.10
C ILE A 73 -0.46 18.11 32.62
N LEU A 74 -0.18 17.05 33.38
CA LEU A 74 -0.06 17.12 34.83
C LEU A 74 1.06 18.07 35.28
N ILE A 75 2.20 18.05 34.59
CA ILE A 75 3.33 18.96 34.89
C ILE A 75 2.92 20.41 34.65
N ILE A 76 2.26 20.71 33.52
CA ILE A 76 1.79 22.07 33.21
C ILE A 76 0.82 22.57 34.28
N PHE A 77 -0.16 21.74 34.69
CA PHE A 77 -1.09 22.11 35.76
C PHE A 77 -0.38 22.36 37.09
N ALA A 78 0.64 21.57 37.43
CA ALA A 78 1.43 21.77 38.64
C ALA A 78 2.21 23.10 38.60
N VAL A 79 2.82 23.44 37.46
CA VAL A 79 3.56 24.69 37.26
C VAL A 79 2.63 25.91 37.35
N ILE A 80 1.48 25.87 36.67
CA ILE A 80 0.47 26.95 36.74
C ILE A 80 0.02 27.15 38.19
N ARG A 81 -0.26 26.06 38.92
CA ARG A 81 -0.66 26.11 40.32
C ARG A 81 0.45 26.69 41.21
N LEU A 82 1.71 26.39 40.92
CA LEU A 82 2.87 26.94 41.64
C LEU A 82 3.03 28.43 41.37
N ILE A 83 2.91 28.88 40.12
CA ILE A 83 2.98 30.31 39.76
C ILE A 83 1.85 31.09 40.46
N TYR A 84 0.64 30.54 40.48
CA TYR A 84 -0.49 31.14 41.18
C TYR A 84 -0.26 31.22 42.70
N ARG A 85 0.46 30.26 43.28
CA ARG A 85 0.87 30.28 44.70
C ARG A 85 1.96 31.31 45.00
N LEU A 86 2.87 31.57 44.06
CA LEU A 86 3.93 32.56 44.21
C LEU A 86 3.46 33.98 43.94
N SER A 87 2.39 34.14 43.17
CA SER A 87 1.78 35.44 42.84
C SER A 87 0.77 35.92 43.89
N LYS A 88 0.57 35.15 44.96
CA LYS A 88 -0.31 35.46 46.10
C LYS A 88 0.53 35.60 47.36
#